data_AF-A0A357CRS3-F1
#
_entry.id   AF-A0A357CRS3-F1
#
_cell.length_a   1.000
_cell.length_b   1.000
_cell.length_c   1.000
_cell.angle_alpha   90.00
_cell.angle_beta   90.00
_cell.angle_gamma   90.00
#
_symmetry.space_group_name_H-M   'P 1'
#
loop_
_entity.id
_entity.type
_entity.pdbx_description
1 polymer ?
#
loop_
_entity_poly.entity_id
_entity_poly.type
_entity_poly.pdbx_seq_one_letter_code
_entity_poly.pdbx_strand_id
1 'polypeptide(L)'
;FLSENNAIFLEGFFRFRLKDYFFELKENLEEAIDQLLADKEYQEFIKLLRYFVEIQEPKILEVHVLFYSKEKFRLLDEEEKPLEQEYLLKVLGDLKDEGLKYEDLLLSALITLSPERIILHRSEKTNIVNTILNVFTDRVTFCRDCELCRNMEERR
;
A
#
# COMPACT_ATOMS: atom_id res chain seq x y z
N PHE A 1 17.32 23.20 -42.20
CA PHE A 1 18.37 22.16 -42.38
C PHE A 1 17.98 21.11 -43.40
N LEU A 2 17.07 20.15 -43.11
CA LEU A 2 16.65 19.12 -44.09
C LEU A 2 15.92 19.69 -45.32
N SER A 3 15.25 20.83 -45.14
CA SER A 3 14.62 21.62 -46.20
C SER A 3 15.60 22.47 -47.02
N GLU A 4 16.86 22.58 -46.59
CA GLU A 4 17.85 23.53 -47.14
C GLU A 4 19.15 22.85 -47.58
N ASN A 5 19.34 21.55 -47.31
CA ASN A 5 20.57 20.81 -47.62
C ASN A 5 20.23 19.45 -48.24
N ASN A 6 20.81 19.16 -49.41
CA ASN A 6 20.60 17.91 -50.16
C ASN A 6 21.55 16.77 -49.78
N ALA A 7 22.45 17.01 -48.80
CA ALA A 7 23.37 16.00 -48.27
C ALA A 7 23.52 16.20 -46.76
N ILE A 8 23.62 15.10 -46.01
CA ILE A 8 23.75 15.10 -44.56
C ILE A 8 25.01 14.35 -44.18
N PHE A 9 25.85 14.98 -43.35
CA PHE A 9 26.91 14.28 -42.66
C PHE A 9 26.33 13.62 -41.40
N LEU A 10 26.00 12.33 -41.53
CA LEU A 10 25.27 11.56 -40.52
C LEU A 10 25.95 11.63 -39.15
N GLU A 11 27.26 11.43 -39.09
CA GLU A 11 27.98 11.41 -37.81
C GLU A 11 27.93 12.75 -37.06
N GLY A 12 28.05 13.86 -37.79
CA GLY A 12 27.87 15.20 -37.19
C GLY A 12 26.43 15.44 -36.73
N PHE A 13 25.45 15.00 -37.51
CA PHE A 13 24.04 15.12 -37.11
C PHE A 13 23.75 14.32 -35.83
N PHE A 14 24.22 13.08 -35.74
CA PHE A 14 24.08 12.25 -34.54
C PHE A 14 24.78 12.88 -33.32
N ARG A 15 26.03 13.32 -33.47
CA ARG A 15 26.83 13.87 -32.36
C ARG A 15 26.33 15.21 -31.83
N PHE A 16 25.74 16.05 -32.68
CA PHE A 16 25.41 17.43 -32.31
C PHE A 16 23.90 17.70 -32.23
N ARG A 17 23.10 17.15 -33.15
CA ARG A 17 21.65 17.43 -33.20
C ARG A 17 20.80 16.42 -32.46
N LEU A 18 21.27 15.18 -32.31
CA LEU A 18 20.57 14.11 -31.58
C LEU A 18 21.13 13.84 -30.19
N LYS A 19 22.17 14.56 -29.78
CA LYS A 19 22.80 14.37 -28.46
C LYS A 19 21.80 14.53 -27.32
N ASP A 20 21.03 15.61 -27.35
CA ASP A 20 20.05 15.91 -26.30
C ASP A 20 18.90 14.90 -26.32
N TYR A 21 18.47 14.47 -27.52
CA TYR A 21 17.49 13.40 -27.67
C TYR A 21 17.94 12.06 -27.07
N PHE A 22 19.19 11.64 -27.31
CA PHE A 22 19.73 10.42 -26.70
C PHE A 22 19.91 10.54 -25.19
N PHE A 23 20.22 11.75 -24.70
CA PHE A 23 20.29 12.02 -23.27
C PHE A 23 18.92 11.87 -22.62
N GLU A 24 17.90 12.54 -23.12
CA GLU A 24 16.51 12.41 -22.64
C GLU A 24 16.02 10.97 -22.72
N LEU A 25 16.30 10.26 -23.83
CA LEU A 25 15.92 8.86 -23.97
C LEU A 25 16.58 7.98 -22.89
N LYS A 26 17.84 8.25 -22.58
CA LYS A 26 18.58 7.52 -21.56
C LYS A 26 18.00 7.80 -20.16
N GLU A 27 17.71 9.06 -19.83
CA GLU A 27 17.11 9.43 -18.54
C GLU A 27 15.74 8.75 -18.35
N ASN A 28 14.88 8.81 -19.37
CA ASN A 28 13.58 8.14 -19.34
C ASN A 28 13.71 6.62 -19.17
N LEU A 29 14.72 6.01 -19.80
CA LEU A 29 14.98 4.58 -19.65
C LEU A 29 15.47 4.24 -18.23
N GLU A 30 16.35 5.05 -17.66
CA GLU A 30 16.83 4.88 -16.28
C GLU A 30 15.67 4.99 -15.28
N GLU A 31 14.80 5.99 -15.41
CA GLU A 31 13.60 6.11 -14.56
C GLU A 31 12.66 4.91 -14.70
N ALA A 32 12.43 4.42 -15.91
CA ALA A 32 11.60 3.24 -16.14
C ALA A 32 12.20 1.97 -15.50
N ILE A 33 13.53 1.84 -15.50
CA ILE A 33 14.22 0.74 -14.82
C ILE A 33 14.04 0.84 -13.30
N ASP A 34 14.20 2.04 -12.73
CA ASP A 34 14.02 2.26 -11.29
C ASP A 34 12.60 1.95 -10.83
N GLN A 35 11.58 2.38 -11.58
CA GLN A 35 10.19 2.04 -11.31
C GLN A 35 9.94 0.53 -11.35
N LEU A 36 10.49 -0.17 -12.36
CA LEU A 36 10.38 -1.62 -12.47
C LEU A 36 11.04 -2.34 -11.28
N LEU A 37 12.19 -1.85 -10.82
CA LEU A 37 12.89 -2.40 -9.65
C LEU A 37 12.09 -2.18 -8.37
N ALA A 38 11.57 -0.97 -8.15
CA ALA A 38 10.73 -0.67 -6.99
C ALA A 38 9.46 -1.54 -6.95
N ASP A 39 8.80 -1.75 -8.10
CA ASP A 39 7.64 -2.63 -8.20
C ASP A 39 8.03 -4.08 -7.86
N LYS A 40 9.19 -4.55 -8.33
CA LYS A 40 9.69 -5.89 -8.01
C LYS A 40 9.95 -6.05 -6.51
N GLU A 41 10.59 -5.06 -5.89
CA GLU A 41 10.84 -5.05 -4.44
C GLU A 41 9.53 -5.07 -3.65
N TYR A 42 8.53 -4.29 -4.06
CA TYR A 42 7.20 -4.32 -3.48
C TYR A 42 6.56 -5.71 -3.59
N GLN A 43 6.64 -6.37 -4.75
CA GLN A 43 6.09 -7.73 -4.91
C GLN A 43 6.79 -8.76 -4.02
N GLU A 44 8.12 -8.69 -3.88
CA GLU A 44 8.85 -9.58 -2.97
C GLU A 44 8.49 -9.32 -1.51
N PHE A 45 8.32 -8.05 -1.12
CA PHE A 45 7.82 -7.69 0.21
C PHE A 45 6.44 -8.28 0.48
N ILE A 46 5.49 -8.16 -0.45
CA ILE A 46 4.15 -8.75 -0.34
C ILE A 46 4.22 -10.28 -0.19
N LYS A 47 5.07 -10.97 -0.97
CA LYS A 47 5.24 -12.43 -0.86
C LYS A 47 5.73 -12.85 0.52
N LEU A 48 6.71 -12.13 1.07
CA LEU A 48 7.21 -12.41 2.42
C LEU A 48 6.10 -12.25 3.47
N LEU A 49 5.32 -11.18 3.40
CA LEU A 49 4.21 -10.96 4.32
C LEU A 49 3.12 -12.02 4.21
N ARG A 50 2.74 -12.41 2.98
CA ARG A 50 1.80 -13.52 2.74
C ARG A 50 2.26 -14.79 3.44
N TYR A 51 3.53 -15.14 3.23
CA TYR A 51 4.12 -16.32 3.86
C TYR A 51 3.99 -16.27 5.39
N PHE A 52 4.25 -15.12 6.02
CA PHE A 52 4.08 -14.97 7.47
C PHE A 52 2.63 -15.13 7.94
N VAL A 53 1.65 -14.62 7.19
CA VAL A 53 0.23 -14.70 7.54
C VAL A 53 -0.34 -16.12 7.33
N GLU A 54 0.18 -16.85 6.34
CA GLU A 54 -0.23 -18.23 6.04
C GLU A 54 0.21 -19.24 7.11
N ILE A 55 1.40 -19.07 7.68
CA ILE A 55 1.94 -20.02 8.67
C ILE A 55 1.48 -19.74 10.11
N GLN A 56 0.96 -18.54 10.39
CA GLN A 56 0.51 -18.16 11.72
C GLN A 56 -0.90 -18.68 11.99
N GLU A 57 -1.10 -19.30 13.16
CA GLU A 57 -2.45 -19.60 13.65
C GLU A 57 -3.22 -18.30 13.90
N PRO A 58 -4.47 -18.19 13.40
CA PRO A 58 -5.30 -17.03 13.65
C PRO A 58 -5.56 -16.80 15.13
N LYS A 59 -5.35 -15.57 15.62
CA LYS A 59 -5.58 -15.22 17.03
C LYS A 59 -6.99 -14.66 17.27
N ILE A 60 -7.68 -14.28 16.20
CA ILE A 60 -9.02 -13.70 16.23
C ILE A 60 -9.78 -14.10 14.97
N LEU A 61 -11.09 -14.27 15.11
CA LEU A 61 -11.96 -14.70 14.02
C LEU A 61 -12.16 -13.57 13.01
N GLU A 62 -12.57 -12.40 13.47
CA GLU A 62 -12.93 -11.29 12.58
C GLU A 62 -12.41 -9.96 13.10
N VAL A 63 -11.89 -9.14 12.19
CA VAL A 63 -11.47 -7.77 12.50
C VAL A 63 -12.16 -6.80 11.56
N HIS A 64 -12.85 -5.83 12.15
CA HIS A 64 -13.45 -4.72 11.42
C HIS A 64 -12.48 -3.54 11.40
N VAL A 65 -12.11 -3.08 10.21
CA VAL A 65 -11.27 -1.90 10.00
C VAL A 65 -12.15 -0.74 9.55
N LEU A 66 -12.26 0.30 10.38
CA LEU A 66 -13.07 1.48 10.11
C LEU A 66 -12.16 2.68 9.81
N PHE A 67 -12.27 3.24 8.60
CA PHE A 67 -11.53 4.44 8.20
C PHE A 67 -12.35 5.71 8.47
N TYR A 68 -11.84 6.61 9.31
CA TYR A 68 -12.48 7.91 9.64
C TYR A 68 -11.96 9.05 8.76
N SER A 69 -10.68 9.00 8.42
CA SER A 69 -9.97 9.89 7.51
C SER A 69 -8.76 9.15 6.94
N LYS A 70 -8.00 9.77 6.04
CA LYS A 70 -6.77 9.19 5.45
C LYS A 70 -5.77 8.66 6.48
N GLU A 71 -5.78 9.20 7.70
CA GLU A 71 -4.79 8.90 8.74
C GLU A 71 -5.39 8.37 10.04
N LYS A 72 -6.71 8.09 10.08
CA LYS A 72 -7.36 7.59 11.31
C LYS A 72 -8.18 6.36 11.02
N PHE A 73 -7.84 5.27 11.71
CA PHE A 73 -8.59 4.03 11.68
C PHE A 73 -8.96 3.57 13.10
N ARG A 74 -9.95 2.68 13.20
CA ARG A 74 -10.18 1.84 14.38
C ARG A 74 -10.30 0.38 13.98
N LEU A 75 -9.92 -0.48 14.92
CA LEU A 75 -10.08 -1.91 14.83
C LEU A 75 -11.13 -2.36 15.84
N LEU A 76 -12.11 -3.13 15.38
CA LEU A 76 -13.07 -3.82 16.25
C LEU A 76 -12.94 -5.33 16.05
N ASP A 77 -13.29 -6.08 17.08
CA ASP A 77 -13.42 -7.55 17.03
C ASP A 77 -14.75 -7.98 16.38
N GLU A 78 -15.02 -9.29 16.39
CA GLU A 78 -16.24 -9.92 15.90
C GLU A 78 -17.53 -9.49 16.63
N GLU A 79 -17.41 -8.97 17.86
CA GLU A 79 -18.53 -8.45 18.64
C GLU A 79 -18.71 -6.93 18.45
N GLU A 80 -18.01 -6.36 17.46
CA GLU A 80 -17.93 -4.92 17.19
C GLU A 80 -17.39 -4.09 18.36
N LYS A 81 -16.68 -4.72 19.30
CA LYS A 81 -16.04 -4.04 20.41
C LYS A 81 -14.66 -3.54 19.99
N PRO A 82 -14.25 -2.33 20.42
CA PRO A 82 -12.92 -1.84 20.14
C PRO A 82 -11.87 -2.84 20.66
N LEU A 83 -10.97 -3.27 19.78
CA LEU A 83 -9.79 -4.00 20.21
C LEU A 83 -9.02 -3.09 21.17
N GLU A 84 -8.88 -3.52 22.43
CA GLU A 84 -8.39 -2.68 23.51
C GLU A 84 -7.06 -2.02 23.13
N GLN A 85 -6.89 -0.76 23.52
CA GLN A 85 -5.63 -0.04 23.32
C GLN A 85 -4.45 -0.81 23.92
N GLU A 86 -4.63 -1.63 24.96
CA GLU A 86 -3.57 -2.48 25.51
C GLU A 86 -3.10 -3.58 24.56
N TYR A 87 -3.96 -4.11 23.68
CA TYR A 87 -3.56 -5.08 22.65
C TYR A 87 -2.74 -4.38 21.56
N LEU A 88 -3.23 -3.24 21.07
CA LEU A 88 -2.47 -2.38 20.17
C LEU A 88 -1.16 -1.91 20.83
N LEU A 89 -1.15 -1.51 22.10
CA LEU A 89 0.05 -1.07 22.84
C LEU A 89 1.01 -2.21 23.17
N LYS A 90 0.55 -3.45 23.35
CA LYS A 90 1.43 -4.64 23.48
C LYS A 90 2.04 -5.02 22.14
N VAL A 91 1.32 -4.84 21.05
CA VAL A 91 1.82 -5.02 19.67
C VAL A 91 2.76 -3.86 19.28
N LEU A 92 2.50 -2.66 19.80
CA LEU A 92 3.19 -1.41 19.46
C LEU A 92 4.14 -0.93 20.58
N GLY A 93 4.49 -1.78 21.54
CA GLY A 93 5.08 -1.43 22.83
C GLY A 93 6.37 -0.60 22.80
N ASP A 94 7.06 -0.58 21.65
CA ASP A 94 8.29 0.18 21.44
C ASP A 94 8.14 1.29 20.37
N LEU A 95 6.97 1.46 19.75
CA LEU A 95 6.77 2.28 18.53
C LEU A 95 6.17 3.67 18.82
N LYS A 96 5.96 4.01 20.09
CA LYS A 96 5.35 5.29 20.50
C LYS A 96 6.22 6.53 20.27
N ASP A 97 7.53 6.35 20.07
CA ASP A 97 8.50 7.47 20.04
C ASP A 97 9.02 7.84 18.64
N GLU A 98 8.66 7.10 17.58
CA GLU A 98 9.31 7.26 16.27
C GLU A 98 8.34 7.46 15.10
N GLY A 99 7.58 8.56 15.06
CA GLY A 99 7.03 9.12 13.80
C GLY A 99 6.35 8.17 12.79
N LEU A 100 5.85 7.01 13.23
CA LEU A 100 5.40 5.93 12.35
C LEU A 100 4.11 6.31 11.66
N LYS A 101 4.03 5.95 10.37
CA LYS A 101 2.83 6.19 9.58
C LYS A 101 1.72 5.27 10.07
N TYR A 102 0.50 5.81 10.14
CA TYR A 102 -0.70 5.07 10.54
C TYR A 102 -0.95 3.82 9.67
N GLU A 103 -0.54 3.85 8.40
CA GLU A 103 -0.63 2.71 7.49
C GLU A 103 0.24 1.53 7.96
N ASP A 104 1.46 1.79 8.43
CA ASP A 104 2.38 0.78 8.93
C ASP A 104 1.88 0.16 10.23
N LEU A 105 1.27 0.99 11.09
CA LEU A 105 0.64 0.55 12.35
C LEU A 105 -0.54 -0.40 12.07
N LEU A 106 -1.41 -0.04 11.13
CA LEU A 106 -2.54 -0.87 10.72
C LEU A 106 -2.06 -2.23 10.19
N LEU A 107 -1.10 -2.22 9.26
CA LEU A 107 -0.58 -3.44 8.67
C LEU A 107 0.07 -4.35 9.72
N SER A 108 0.89 -3.77 10.61
CA SER A 108 1.55 -4.50 11.70
C SER A 108 0.55 -5.10 12.68
N ALA A 109 -0.53 -4.38 13.02
CA ALA A 109 -1.58 -4.89 13.87
C ALA A 109 -2.29 -6.09 13.22
N LEU A 110 -2.67 -5.99 11.95
CA LEU A 110 -3.33 -7.08 11.23
C LEU A 110 -2.42 -8.31 11.08
N ILE A 111 -1.13 -8.13 10.78
CA ILE A 111 -0.17 -9.25 10.71
C ILE A 111 -0.06 -9.93 12.08
N THR A 112 0.05 -9.13 13.14
CA THR A 112 0.23 -9.68 14.50
C THR A 112 -1.00 -10.42 15.00
N LEU A 113 -2.20 -9.93 14.66
CA LEU A 113 -3.47 -10.58 14.99
C LEU A 113 -3.73 -11.80 14.11
N SER A 114 -3.22 -11.81 12.87
CA SER A 114 -3.47 -12.82 11.85
C SER A 114 -4.97 -13.21 11.79
N PRO A 115 -5.89 -12.27 11.58
CA PRO A 115 -7.33 -12.57 11.62
C PRO A 115 -7.71 -13.61 10.57
N GLU A 116 -8.73 -14.42 10.84
CA GLU A 116 -9.34 -15.30 9.82
C GLU A 116 -10.08 -14.48 8.77
N ARG A 117 -10.73 -13.39 9.20
CA ARG A 117 -11.48 -12.50 8.33
C ARG A 117 -11.25 -11.02 8.66
N ILE A 118 -11.11 -10.20 7.63
CA ILE A 118 -10.99 -8.75 7.71
C ILE A 118 -12.15 -8.12 6.96
N ILE A 119 -12.87 -7.21 7.62
CA ILE A 119 -13.92 -6.41 7.00
C ILE A 119 -13.45 -4.96 6.91
N LEU A 120 -13.28 -4.47 5.68
CA LEU A 120 -12.92 -3.09 5.42
C LEU A 120 -14.18 -2.23 5.25
N HIS A 121 -14.35 -1.25 6.14
CA HIS A 121 -15.49 -0.33 6.16
C HIS A 121 -15.11 1.02 5.58
N ARG A 122 -15.89 1.49 4.59
CA ARG A 122 -15.68 2.80 3.92
C ARG A 122 -14.24 3.02 3.42
N SER A 123 -13.63 1.98 2.87
CA SER A 123 -12.28 2.07 2.33
C SER A 123 -12.26 2.90 1.04
N GLU A 124 -11.50 3.98 1.04
CA GLU A 124 -11.02 4.58 -0.21
C GLU A 124 -9.96 3.64 -0.84
N LYS A 125 -9.74 3.73 -2.16
CA LYS A 125 -8.66 3.00 -2.83
C LYS A 125 -7.30 3.62 -2.47
N THR A 126 -6.85 3.38 -1.24
CA THR A 126 -5.54 3.81 -0.74
C THR A 126 -4.50 2.71 -0.95
N ASN A 127 -3.22 3.09 -0.93
CA ASN A 127 -2.12 2.13 -1.05
C ASN A 127 -2.16 1.07 0.05
N ILE A 128 -2.50 1.46 1.30
CA ILE A 128 -2.64 0.52 2.41
C ILE A 128 -3.76 -0.51 2.19
N VAL A 129 -4.90 -0.11 1.61
CA VAL A 129 -6.00 -1.04 1.30
C VAL A 129 -5.54 -2.06 0.25
N ASN A 130 -4.82 -1.62 -0.78
CA ASN A 130 -4.23 -2.54 -1.77
C ASN A 130 -3.21 -3.48 -1.13
N THR A 131 -2.37 -2.98 -0.23
CA THR A 131 -1.41 -3.81 0.50
C THR A 131 -2.12 -4.84 1.38
N ILE A 132 -3.18 -4.48 2.10
CA ILE A 132 -3.97 -5.42 2.91
C ILE A 132 -4.63 -6.48 2.02
N LEU A 133 -5.25 -6.08 0.90
CA LEU A 133 -5.81 -7.01 -0.08
C LEU A 133 -4.74 -7.97 -0.62
N ASN A 134 -3.56 -7.44 -0.92
CA ASN A 134 -2.46 -8.24 -1.42
C ASN A 134 -1.95 -9.19 -0.34
N VAL A 135 -1.77 -8.79 0.91
CA VAL A 135 -1.20 -9.64 1.97
C VAL A 135 -2.18 -10.69 2.48
N PHE A 136 -3.44 -10.33 2.70
CA PHE A 136 -4.44 -11.18 3.35
C PHE A 136 -5.43 -11.84 2.37
N THR A 137 -5.33 -11.50 1.08
CA THR A 137 -6.01 -12.18 -0.03
C THR A 137 -7.51 -12.40 0.22
N ASP A 138 -7.91 -13.66 0.32
CA ASP A 138 -9.26 -14.19 0.50
C ASP A 138 -9.85 -13.90 1.88
N ARG A 139 -9.03 -13.51 2.86
CA ARG A 139 -9.52 -13.10 4.19
C ARG A 139 -10.17 -11.72 4.17
N VAL A 140 -10.00 -10.92 3.12
CA VAL A 140 -10.47 -9.52 3.07
C VAL A 140 -11.82 -9.41 2.37
N THR A 141 -12.77 -8.74 3.02
CA THR A 141 -14.08 -8.41 2.45
C THR A 141 -14.41 -6.93 2.62
N PHE A 142 -15.05 -6.35 1.59
CA PHE A 142 -15.52 -4.96 1.65
C PHE A 142 -16.94 -4.90 2.20
N CYS A 143 -17.16 -4.00 3.16
CA CYS A 143 -18.48 -3.73 3.69
C CYS A 143 -19.38 -3.09 2.62
N ARG A 144 -20.62 -3.57 2.51
CA ARG A 144 -21.67 -3.07 1.60
C ARG A 144 -22.73 -2.28 2.36
N ASP A 145 -22.30 -1.26 3.10
CA ASP A 145 -23.16 -0.36 3.89
C ASP A 145 -23.90 -1.03 5.09
N CYS A 146 -23.17 -1.24 6.19
CA CYS A 146 -23.71 -1.75 7.45
C CYS A 146 -24.04 -0.64 8.47
N GLU A 147 -24.64 -1.01 9.60
CA GLU A 147 -24.99 -0.08 10.69
C GLU A 147 -23.76 0.65 11.25
N LEU A 148 -22.61 -0.01 11.39
CA LEU A 148 -21.34 0.64 11.78
C LEU A 148 -20.95 1.77 10.83
N CYS A 149 -21.12 1.55 9.52
CA CYS A 149 -20.85 2.57 8.52
C CYS A 149 -21.79 3.76 8.71
N ARG A 150 -23.09 3.53 8.87
CA ARG A 150 -24.10 4.60 9.00
C ARG A 150 -23.95 5.40 10.29
N ASN A 151 -23.71 4.73 11.41
CA ASN A 151 -23.53 5.37 12.73
C ASN A 151 -22.32 6.30 12.80
N MET A 152 -21.32 6.13 11.92
CA MET A 152 -20.19 7.06 11.82
C MET A 152 -20.53 8.36 11.08
N GLU A 153 -21.57 8.35 10.25
CA GLU A 153 -22.00 9.49 9.45
C GLU A 153 -22.75 10.53 10.30
N GLU A 154 -23.52 10.06 11.28
CA GLU A 154 -24.28 10.92 12.22
C GLU A 154 -23.40 11.64 13.26
N ARG A 155 -22.12 11.24 13.37
CA ARG A 155 -21.15 11.83 14.32
C ARG A 155 -20.15 12.80 13.68
N ARG A 156 -20.32 13.12 12.39
CA ARG A 156 -19.59 14.19 11.69
C ARG A 156 -20.37 15.49 11.74
#